data_AF-U5NAQ3-F1
#
_entry.id   AF-U5NAQ3-F1
#
_cell.length_a   1.000
_cell.length_b   1.000
_cell.length_c   1.000
_cell.angle_alpha   90.00
_cell.angle_beta   90.00
_cell.angle_gamma   90.00
#
_symmetry.space_group_name_H-M   'P 1'
#
loop_
_entity.id
_entity.type
_entity.pdbx_description
1 polymer ?
#
loop_
_entity_poly.entity_id
_entity_poly.type
_entity_poly.pdbx_seq_one_letter_code
_entity_poly.pdbx_strand_id
1 'polypeptide(L)' 'MIPIKTPKKLIEVALPLDAINVAAAREKSIRHGPPSTLHLWWARRPLAAARAVIFAQMVNDPGYKRHLGRGVNKE' A
#
# COMPACT_ATOMS: atom_id res chain seq x y z
N MET A 1 -32.09 10.34 -2.36
CA MET A 1 -30.74 10.09 -1.78
C MET A 1 -29.72 10.54 -2.82
N ILE A 2 -28.82 11.48 -2.49
CA ILE A 2 -27.82 11.99 -3.44
C ILE A 2 -26.69 10.97 -3.56
N PRO A 3 -26.27 10.55 -4.76
CA PRO A 3 -25.16 9.62 -4.91
C PRO A 3 -23.84 10.31 -4.55
N ILE A 4 -23.23 9.90 -3.45
CA ILE A 4 -21.90 10.37 -3.03
C ILE A 4 -20.85 9.70 -3.94
N LYS A 5 -20.12 10.50 -4.73
CA LYS A 5 -18.98 10.02 -5.53
C LYS A 5 -17.68 10.26 -4.78
N THR A 6 -17.17 9.24 -4.11
CA THR A 6 -15.83 9.28 -3.52
C THR A 6 -14.75 9.16 -4.60
N PRO A 7 -13.64 9.92 -4.51
CA PRO A 7 -12.51 9.71 -5.41
C PRO A 7 -11.89 8.34 -5.12
N LYS A 8 -11.53 7.59 -6.18
CA LYS A 8 -10.82 6.31 -6.05
C LYS A 8 -9.50 6.49 -5.33
N LYS A 9 -9.13 5.52 -4.51
CA LYS A 9 -7.85 5.54 -3.77
C LYS A 9 -6.73 4.94 -4.60
N LEU A 10 -5.48 5.38 -4.33
CA LEU A 10 -4.31 4.89 -5.05
C LEU A 10 -4.17 3.36 -4.94
N ILE A 11 -4.50 2.80 -3.77
CA ILE A 11 -4.45 1.36 -3.53
C ILE A 11 -5.40 0.55 -4.43
N GLU A 12 -6.50 1.16 -4.90
CA GLU A 12 -7.50 0.51 -5.75
C GLU A 12 -7.11 0.50 -7.23
N VAL A 13 -6.15 1.33 -7.64
CA VAL A 13 -5.84 1.58 -9.05
C VAL A 13 -4.41 1.21 -9.41
N ALA A 14 -3.42 1.66 -8.65
CA ALA A 14 -2.02 1.61 -9.07
C ALA A 14 -1.06 1.46 -7.88
N LEU A 15 -1.23 0.41 -7.06
CA LEU A 15 -0.26 0.10 -6.03
C LEU A 15 1.04 -0.46 -6.66
N PRO A 16 2.23 0.14 -6.44
CA PRO A 16 3.47 -0.30 -7.08
C PRO A 16 4.03 -1.57 -6.41
N LEU A 17 3.48 -2.72 -6.76
CA LEU A 17 3.80 -4.02 -6.15
C LEU A 17 5.27 -4.40 -6.31
N ASP A 18 5.88 -4.17 -7.48
CA ASP A 18 7.27 -4.56 -7.74
C ASP A 18 8.24 -3.83 -6.82
N ALA A 19 8.08 -2.51 -6.68
CA ALA A 19 8.91 -1.70 -5.78
C ALA A 19 8.73 -2.11 -4.31
N ILE A 20 7.48 -2.39 -3.90
CA ILE A 20 7.17 -2.88 -2.55
C ILE A 20 7.85 -4.24 -2.32
N ASN A 21 7.78 -5.16 -3.27
CA ASN A 21 8.37 -6.49 -3.18
C ASN A 21 9.89 -6.45 -3.08
N VAL A 22 10.56 -5.62 -3.90
CA VAL A 22 12.02 -5.41 -3.82
C VAL A 22 12.44 -4.84 -2.47
N ALA A 23 11.70 -3.87 -1.93
CA ALA A 23 11.97 -3.30 -0.62
C ALA A 23 11.71 -4.30 0.53
N ALA A 24 10.61 -5.04 0.45
CA ALA A 24 10.20 -6.03 1.45
C ALA A 24 11.08 -7.30 1.46
N ALA A 25 11.79 -7.59 0.36
CA ALA A 25 12.64 -8.78 0.24
C ALA A 25 13.73 -8.84 1.33
N ARG A 26 14.27 -7.68 1.73
CA ARG A 26 15.30 -7.58 2.80
C ARG A 26 14.76 -7.98 4.17
N GLU A 27 13.47 -7.75 4.40
CA GLU A 27 12.79 -8.08 5.66
C GLU A 27 12.38 -9.55 5.71
N LYS A 28 12.20 -10.19 4.55
CA LYS A 28 11.95 -11.62 4.41
C LYS A 28 13.27 -12.40 4.55
N SER A 29 13.80 -12.42 5.77
CA SER A 29 14.92 -13.29 6.09
C SER A 29 14.44 -14.75 6.11
N ILE A 30 14.66 -15.48 5.01
CA ILE A 30 14.49 -16.95 4.97
C ILE A 30 15.67 -17.52 5.76
N ARG A 31 15.48 -17.69 7.08
CA ARG A 31 16.48 -18.37 7.90
C ARG A 31 16.39 -19.85 7.60
N HIS A 32 17.55 -20.48 7.40
CA HIS A 32 17.65 -21.93 7.29
C HIS A 32 18.21 -22.41 8.63
N GLY A 33 17.46 -23.25 9.34
CA GLY A 33 17.84 -23.64 10.69
C GLY A 33 16.74 -24.37 11.45
N PRO A 34 16.95 -24.65 12.74
CA PRO A 34 15.99 -25.36 13.57
C PRO A 34 14.63 -24.63 13.61
N PRO A 35 13.52 -25.34 13.83
CA PRO A 35 12.17 -24.76 13.85
C PRO A 35 12.01 -23.52 14.75
N SER A 36 12.77 -23.42 15.83
CA SER A 36 12.81 -22.25 16.72
C SER A 36 13.35 -20.98 16.06
N THR A 37 14.24 -21.11 15.06
CA THR A 37 14.80 -19.98 14.28
C THR A 37 13.93 -19.58 13.10
N LEU A 38 13.03 -20.49 12.67
CA LEU A 38 12.00 -20.25 11.66
C LEU A 38 10.78 -19.55 12.25
N HIS A 39 10.49 -19.80 13.53
CA HIS A 39 9.32 -19.26 14.21
C HIS A 39 9.50 -17.77 14.54
N LEU A 40 9.26 -16.93 13.54
CA LEU A 40 9.03 -15.50 13.73
C LEU A 40 7.64 -15.34 14.34
N TRP A 41 7.57 -15.44 15.67
CA TRP A 41 6.34 -15.23 16.45
C TRP A 41 5.66 -13.89 16.10
N TRP A 42 4.34 -13.89 16.25
CA TRP A 42 3.35 -13.71 15.18
C TRP A 42 3.77 -12.87 13.96
N ALA A 43 4.00 -13.58 12.84
CA ALA A 43 3.95 -13.12 11.45
C ALA A 43 4.32 -11.65 11.21
N ARG A 44 5.62 -11.35 11.06
CA ARG A 44 6.07 -10.02 10.66
C ARG A 44 5.50 -9.67 9.28
N ARG A 45 4.59 -8.68 9.24
CA ARG A 45 4.27 -8.00 7.99
C ARG A 45 5.47 -7.13 7.60
N PRO A 46 5.98 -7.20 6.36
CA PRO A 46 7.05 -6.33 5.92
C PRO A 46 6.64 -4.86 6.14
N LEU A 47 7.47 -4.10 6.85
CA LEU A 47 7.27 -2.71 7.18
C LEU A 47 7.18 -1.86 5.91
N ALA A 48 7.94 -2.20 4.88
CA ALA A 48 7.81 -1.61 3.54
C ALA A 48 6.39 -1.76 2.98
N ALA A 49 5.80 -2.96 3.06
CA ALA A 49 4.45 -3.21 2.58
C ALA A 49 3.40 -2.49 3.44
N ALA A 50 3.53 -2.54 4.77
CA ALA A 50 2.61 -1.86 5.68
C ALA A 50 2.58 -0.34 5.44
N ARG A 51 3.75 0.29 5.31
CA ARG A 51 3.86 1.73 5.01
C ARG A 51 3.23 2.10 3.67
N ALA A 52 3.52 1.32 2.63
CA ALA A 52 2.98 1.57 1.29
C ALA A 52 1.45 1.46 1.27
N VAL A 53 0.89 0.45 1.94
CA VAL A 53 -0.57 0.26 2.05
C VAL A 53 -1.22 1.42 2.78
N ILE A 54 -0.70 1.84 3.94
CA ILE A 54 -1.24 2.97 4.70
C ILE A 54 -1.20 4.26 3.87
N PHE A 55 -0.06 4.53 3.21
CA PHE A 55 0.07 5.70 2.34
C PHE A 55 -0.94 5.67 1.18
N ALA A 56 -1.07 4.54 0.50
CA ALA A 56 -1.96 4.39 -0.64
C ALA A 56 -3.46 4.46 -0.29
N GLN A 57 -3.82 4.25 0.99
CA GLN A 57 -5.17 4.50 1.51
C GLN A 57 -5.45 6.00 1.72
N MET A 58 -4.43 6.78 2.08
CA MET A 58 -4.58 8.21 2.29
C MET A 58 -4.63 9.00 0.97
N VAL A 59 -3.91 8.53 -0.05
CA VAL A 59 -3.75 9.23 -1.33
C VAL A 59 -4.79 8.78 -2.37
N ASN A 60 -5.35 9.74 -3.12
CA ASN A 60 -6.29 9.46 -4.21
C ASN A 60 -5.54 9.04 -5.49
N ASP A 61 -6.23 8.34 -6.39
CA ASP A 61 -5.68 7.94 -7.68
C ASP A 61 -5.13 9.13 -8.49
N PRO A 62 -3.83 9.16 -8.86
CA PRO A 62 -3.25 10.22 -9.69
C PRO A 62 -3.76 10.18 -11.14
N GLY A 63 -4.26 9.04 -11.62
CA GLY A 63 -4.89 8.88 -12.93
C GLY A 63 -6.29 9.48 -13.01
N TYR A 64 -6.89 9.82 -11.87
CA TYR A 64 -8.13 10.57 -11.75
C TYR A 64 -7.90 12.05 -12.09
N LYS A 65 -7.40 12.31 -13.30
CA LYS A 65 -7.40 13.63 -13.95
C LYS A 65 -8.86 14.06 -14.11
N ARG A 66 -9.39 14.75 -13.11
CA ARG A 66 -10.53 15.65 -13.30
C ARG A 66 -10.05 16.82 -14.15
N HIS A 67 -10.90 17.24 -15.05
CA HIS A 67 -11.00 18.55 -15.71
C HIS A 67 -10.94 19.77 -14.75
N LEU A 68 -10.62 19.59 -13.46
CA LEU A 68 -10.81 20.57 -12.38
C LEU A 68 -9.53 20.90 -11.58
N GLY A 69 -8.33 20.60 -12.10
CA GLY A 69 -7.07 20.99 -11.47
C GLY A 69 -6.69 20.20 -10.20
N ARG A 70 -5.44 20.34 -9.74
CA ARG A 70 -4.89 19.57 -8.61
C ARG A 70 -5.53 19.98 -7.28
N GLY A 71 -6.00 19.00 -6.51
CA GLY A 71 -5.98 19.07 -5.04
C GLY A 71 -7.14 19.76 -4.33
N VAL A 72 -8.31 19.94 -4.95
CA VAL A 72 -9.45 20.57 -4.27
C VAL A 72 -10.57 19.55 -4.01
N ASN A 73 -10.82 19.26 -2.72
CA ASN A 73 -12.01 18.55 -2.23
C ASN A 73 -13.11 19.58 -1.91
N LYS A 74 -13.59 20.33 -2.89
CA LYS A 74 -14.83 21.12 -2.78
C LYS A 74 -15.57 21.12 -4.11
N GLU A 75 -16.76 20.53 -4.08
CA GLU A 75 -17.98 21.21 -4.52
C GLU A 75 -18.86 21.40 -3.28
#